data_AF-A0A2M8EHD3-F1
#
_entry.id   AF-A0A2M8EHD3-F1
#
_cell.length_a   1.000
_cell.length_b   1.000
_cell.length_c   1.000
_cell.angle_alpha   90.00
_cell.angle_beta   90.00
_cell.angle_gamma   90.00
#
_symmetry.space_group_name_H-M   'P 1'
#
loop_
_entity.id
_entity.type
_entity.pdbx_description
1 polymer ?
#
loop_
_entity_poly.entity_id
_entity_poly.type
_entity_poly.pdbx_seq_one_letter_code
_entity_poly.pdbx_strand_id
1 'polypeptide(L)'
;MSEIHKFIFDGLPVRGAVVRLTDAWVEILRRRASNTTHGAYPQPVQNLLGEMTAAAVLMQSNIKFNGSLVLQVFGDGPVKL
;
A
#
# COMPACT_ATOMS: atom_id res chain seq x y z
N MET A 1 11.69 8.01 -4.69
CA MET A 1 11.84 6.57 -4.91
C MET A 1 11.10 5.89 -3.78
N SER A 2 10.21 4.97 -4.14
CA SER A 2 9.47 4.16 -3.16
C SER A 2 10.44 3.21 -2.47
N GLU A 3 10.35 3.11 -1.15
CA GLU A 3 11.31 2.36 -0.34
C GLU A 3 10.67 1.85 0.96
N ILE A 4 11.29 0.82 1.53
CA ILE A 4 10.98 0.32 2.86
C ILE A 4 12.27 0.18 3.67
N HIS A 5 12.27 0.77 4.86
CA HIS A 5 13.39 0.75 5.79
C HIS A 5 13.00 -0.01 7.04
N LYS A 6 13.72 -1.08 7.35
CA LYS A 6 13.55 -1.85 8.59
C LYS A 6 14.64 -1.46 9.58
N PHE A 7 14.28 -1.39 10.84
CA PHE A 7 15.20 -1.05 11.91
C PHE A 7 14.85 -1.80 13.20
N ILE A 8 15.78 -1.80 14.13
CA ILE A 8 15.63 -2.35 15.47
C ILE A 8 15.99 -1.27 16.47
N PHE A 9 15.38 -1.30 17.65
CA PHE A 9 15.76 -0.43 18.74
C PHE A 9 16.81 -1.13 19.60
N ASP A 10 18.00 -0.54 19.71
CA ASP A 10 19.08 -1.12 20.51
C ASP A 10 18.67 -1.24 21.98
N GLY A 11 18.94 -2.40 22.58
CA GLY A 11 18.58 -2.70 23.96
C GLY A 11 17.08 -2.98 24.21
N LEU A 12 16.22 -2.96 23.18
CA LEU A 12 14.80 -3.26 23.30
C LEU A 12 14.38 -4.37 22.32
N PRO A 13 13.46 -5.28 22.70
CA PRO A 13 12.98 -6.33 21.80
C PRO A 13 11.93 -5.81 20.81
N VAL A 14 12.16 -4.65 20.19
CA VAL A 14 11.21 -3.95 19.31
C VAL A 14 11.83 -3.75 17.94
N ARG A 15 11.08 -4.11 16.90
CA ARG A 15 11.44 -3.89 15.49
C ARG A 15 10.48 -2.86 14.90
N GLY A 16 11.02 -1.99 14.06
CA GLY A 16 10.24 -1.00 13.33
C GLY A 16 10.43 -1.16 11.82
N ALA A 17 9.47 -0.62 11.07
CA ALA A 17 9.57 -0.45 9.64
C ALA A 17 8.90 0.87 9.24
N VAL A 18 9.51 1.57 8.29
CA VAL A 18 8.95 2.77 7.65
C VAL A 18 8.86 2.50 6.16
N VAL A 19 7.69 2.78 5.58
CA VAL A 19 7.46 2.70 4.14
C VAL A 19 7.23 4.10 3.59
N ARG A 20 7.81 4.38 2.43
CA ARG A 20 7.55 5.59 1.65
C ARG A 20 7.14 5.15 0.26
N LEU A 21 5.93 5.49 -0.16
CA LEU A 21 5.44 5.21 -1.51
C LEU A 21 5.38 6.53 -2.29
N THR A 22 6.18 6.63 -3.35
CA THR A 22 6.22 7.82 -4.23
C THR A 22 5.88 7.42 -5.66
N ASP A 23 6.86 7.30 -6.53
CA ASP A 23 6.78 6.89 -7.93
C ASP A 23 5.91 5.64 -8.15
N ALA A 24 6.07 4.60 -7.32
CA ALA A 24 5.24 3.38 -7.46
C ALA A 24 3.73 3.66 -7.28
N TRP A 25 3.36 4.50 -6.31
CA TRP A 25 1.97 4.85 -6.06
C TRP A 25 1.42 5.80 -7.13
N VAL A 26 2.23 6.79 -7.54
CA VAL A 26 1.90 7.71 -8.63
C VAL A 26 1.66 6.95 -9.93
N GLU A 27 2.48 5.95 -10.24
CA GLU A 27 2.32 5.12 -11.43
C GLU A 27 1.03 4.28 -11.41
N ILE A 28 0.64 3.74 -10.25
CA ILE A 28 -0.64 3.03 -10.09
C ILE A 28 -1.81 3.96 -10.41
N LEU A 29 -1.80 5.17 -9.84
CA LEU A 29 -2.83 6.18 -10.08
C LEU A 29 -2.86 6.62 -11.54
N ARG A 30 -1.70 6.83 -12.18
CA ARG A 30 -1.59 7.18 -13.60
C ARG A 30 -2.20 6.11 -14.49
N ARG A 31 -1.87 4.84 -14.26
CA ARG A 31 -2.45 3.70 -15.00
C ARG A 31 -3.96 3.64 -14.83
N ARG A 32 -4.45 3.80 -13.60
CA ARG A 32 -5.89 3.86 -13.34
C ARG A 32 -6.55 4.99 -14.12
N ALA A 33 -6.00 6.20 -14.07
CA ALA A 33 -6.55 7.36 -14.75
C ALA A 33 -6.60 7.20 -16.27
N SER A 34 -5.65 6.46 -16.85
CA SER A 34 -5.63 6.15 -18.29
C SER A 34 -6.69 5.13 -18.73
N ASN A 35 -7.43 4.51 -17.79
CA ASN A 35 -8.49 3.56 -18.11
C ASN A 35 -9.72 4.29 -18.68
N THR A 36 -10.08 4.00 -19.93
CA THR A 36 -11.19 4.64 -20.65
C THR A 36 -12.58 4.23 -20.18
N THR A 37 -12.71 3.15 -19.41
CA THR A 37 -14.00 2.64 -18.93
C THR A 37 -14.44 3.31 -17.62
N HIS A 38 -13.51 3.55 -16.71
CA HIS A 38 -13.83 4.04 -15.35
C HIS A 38 -13.11 5.32 -14.95
N GLY A 39 -12.10 5.76 -15.71
CA GLY A 39 -11.32 6.95 -15.41
C GLY A 39 -10.56 6.93 -14.08
N ALA A 40 -10.15 8.12 -13.64
CA ALA A 40 -9.41 8.31 -12.40
C ALA A 40 -10.27 8.02 -11.16
N TYR A 41 -9.63 7.52 -10.09
CA TYR A 41 -10.29 7.40 -8.79
C TYR A 41 -10.61 8.78 -8.20
N PRO A 42 -11.74 8.95 -7.52
CA PRO A 42 -11.96 10.12 -6.66
C PRO A 42 -10.89 10.21 -5.56
N GLN A 43 -10.54 11.43 -5.14
CA GLN A 43 -9.48 11.66 -4.14
C GLN A 43 -9.63 10.83 -2.85
N PRO A 44 -10.83 10.68 -2.25
CA PRO A 44 -10.98 9.86 -1.05
C PRO A 44 -10.59 8.38 -1.28
N VAL A 45 -10.87 7.86 -2.48
CA VAL A 45 -10.52 6.48 -2.85
C VAL A 45 -9.01 6.36 -3.08
N GLN A 46 -8.37 7.37 -3.67
CA GLN A 46 -6.92 7.40 -3.80
C GLN A 46 -6.23 7.38 -2.44
N ASN A 47 -6.72 8.17 -1.48
CA ASN A 47 -6.13 8.20 -0.13
C ASN A 47 -6.24 6.83 0.55
N LEU A 48 -7.44 6.24 0.56
CA LEU A 48 -7.69 4.94 1.17
C LEU A 48 -6.81 3.84 0.55
N LEU A 49 -6.76 3.76 -0.79
CA LEU A 49 -5.96 2.76 -1.48
C LEU A 49 -4.45 2.99 -1.27
N GLY A 50 -4.00 4.24 -1.14
CA GLY A 50 -2.62 4.57 -0.81
C GLY A 50 -2.24 4.09 0.60
N GLU A 51 -3.10 4.33 1.59
CA GLU A 51 -2.94 3.81 2.96
C GLU A 51 -2.92 2.29 3.00
N MET A 52 -3.84 1.63 2.29
CA MET A 52 -3.89 0.17 2.19
C MET A 52 -2.65 -0.39 1.50
N THR A 53 -2.13 0.27 0.46
CA THR A 53 -0.90 -0.15 -0.22
C THR A 53 0.30 -0.06 0.73
N ALA A 54 0.42 1.03 1.49
CA ALA A 54 1.46 1.19 2.50
C ALA A 54 1.36 0.09 3.58
N ALA A 55 0.16 -0.18 4.08
CA ALA A 55 -0.10 -1.25 5.05
C ALA A 55 0.28 -2.63 4.51
N ALA A 56 -0.12 -2.95 3.27
CA ALA A 56 0.20 -4.22 2.62
C ALA A 56 1.72 -4.42 2.46
N VAL A 57 2.46 -3.37 2.07
CA VAL A 57 3.93 -3.42 1.96
C VAL A 57 4.58 -3.64 3.32
N LEU A 58 4.11 -2.97 4.38
CA LEU A 58 4.59 -3.17 5.74
C LEU A 58 4.36 -4.61 6.22
N MET A 59 3.17 -5.16 5.99
CA MET A 59 2.82 -6.53 6.35
C MET A 59 3.64 -7.56 5.56
N GLN A 60 3.76 -7.37 4.24
CA GLN A 60 4.56 -8.23 3.36
C GLN A 60 6.02 -8.29 3.81
N SER A 61 6.55 -7.17 4.30
CA SER A 61 7.94 -7.08 4.72
C SER A 61 8.30 -8.03 5.87
N ASN A 62 7.33 -8.53 6.63
CA ASN A 62 7.56 -9.45 7.73
C ASN A 62 7.39 -10.94 7.33
N ILE A 63 7.00 -11.22 6.09
CA ILE A 63 6.87 -12.60 5.60
C ILE A 63 8.27 -13.22 5.45
N LYS A 64 8.45 -14.41 6.01
CA LYS A 64 9.76 -15.12 6.07
C LYS A 64 10.01 -16.08 4.91
N PHE A 65 9.08 -16.15 3.95
CA PHE A 65 9.15 -17.02 2.79
C PHE A 65 8.85 -16.22 1.52
N ASN A 66 9.21 -16.78 0.36
CA ASN A 66 8.89 -16.16 -0.92
C ASN A 66 7.41 -16.38 -1.24
N GLY A 67 6.61 -15.32 -1.11
CA GLY A 67 5.17 -15.37 -1.29
C GLY A 67 4.58 -13.99 -1.53
N SER A 68 3.27 -13.97 -1.78
CA SER A 68 2.49 -12.74 -1.98
C SER A 68 1.51 -12.55 -0.84
N LEU A 69 1.29 -11.29 -0.46
CA LEU A 69 0.22 -10.88 0.44
C LEU A 69 -0.86 -10.20 -0.39
N VAL A 70 -2.11 -10.63 -0.23
CA VAL A 70 -3.27 -9.94 -0.80
C VAL A 70 -4.08 -9.37 0.36
N LEU A 71 -4.29 -8.06 0.36
CA LEU A 71 -5.12 -7.36 1.33
C LEU A 71 -6.43 -6.93 0.66
N GLN A 72 -7.55 -7.41 1.18
CA GLN A 72 -8.90 -7.08 0.71
C GLN A 72 -9.73 -6.50 1.85
N VAL A 73 -10.61 -5.56 1.52
CA VAL A 73 -11.52 -4.92 2.46
C VAL A 73 -12.92 -5.03 1.89
N PHE A 74 -13.86 -5.51 2.69
CA PHE A 74 -15.25 -5.66 2.26
C PHE A 74 -16.14 -4.71 3.07
N GLY A 75 -17.13 -4.13 2.41
CA GLY A 75 -18.13 -3.29 3.07
C GLY A 75 -19.29 -2.98 2.14
N ASP A 76 -20.38 -2.49 2.73
CA ASP A 76 -21.61 -2.13 2.01
C ASP A 76 -21.60 -0.69 1.47
N GLY A 77 -20.41 -0.08 1.43
CA GLY A 77 -20.21 1.30 1.00
C GLY A 77 -20.18 1.47 -0.54
N PRO A 78 -20.04 2.72 -1.01
CA PRO A 78 -20.04 3.04 -2.44
C PRO A 78 -18.82 2.49 -3.19
N VAL A 79 -17.77 2.07 -2.46
CA VAL A 79 -16.60 1.41 -3.02
C VAL A 79 -16.65 -0.06 -2.58
N LYS A 80 -16.81 -0.94 -3.55
CA LYS A 80 -16.61 -2.38 -3.36
C LYS A 80 -15.16 -2.69 -3.72
N LEU A 81 -14.40 -3.23 -2.75
CA LEU A 81 -12.99 -3.59 -2.88
C LEU A 81 -12.82 -5.11 -2.82
#